data_AF-A0A7Y8H3P5-F1
#
_entry.id   AF-A0A7Y8H3P5-F1
#
_cell.length_a   1.000
_cell.length_b   1.000
_cell.length_c   1.000
_cell.angle_alpha   90.00
_cell.angle_beta   90.00
_cell.angle_gamma   90.00
#
_symmetry.space_group_name_H-M   'P 1'
#
loop_
_entity.id
_entity.type
_entity.pdbx_description
1 polymer ?
#
loop_
_entity_poly.entity_id
_entity_poly.type
_entity_poly.pdbx_seq_one_letter_code
_entity_poly.pdbx_strand_id
1 'polypeptide(L)' 'MISVNSFSDRLKSKSVKNSIINNIARDFNLTPILAEAYFNQIKDYFTEHI' A
#
# COMPACT_ATOMS: atom_id res chain seq x y z
N MET A 1 10.33 1.71 25.28
CA MET A 1 8.88 1.90 25.18
C MET A 1 8.44 1.29 23.85
N ILE A 2 7.99 0.04 23.85
CA ILE A 2 7.59 -0.68 22.62
C ILE A 2 6.16 -0.24 22.35
N SER A 3 5.97 0.60 21.33
CA SER A 3 4.64 1.02 20.89
C SER A 3 3.86 -0.22 20.50
N VAL A 4 2.84 -0.56 21.28
CA VAL A 4 1.91 -1.64 21.00
C VAL A 4 1.19 -1.25 19.71
N ASN A 5 1.41 -2.00 18.62
CA ASN A 5 0.68 -1.85 17.37
C ASN A 5 -0.83 -1.80 17.68
N SER A 6 -1.41 -0.61 17.58
CA SER A 6 -2.79 -0.35 17.99
C SER A 6 -3.72 -1.19 17.11
N PHE A 7 -4.89 -1.57 17.63
CA PHE A 7 -5.93 -2.22 16.82
C PHE A 7 -6.23 -1.41 15.54
N SER A 8 -6.14 -0.08 15.62
CA SER A 8 -6.23 0.83 14.48
C SER A 8 -5.13 0.62 13.43
N ASP A 9 -3.90 0.34 13.84
CA ASP A 9 -2.79 0.07 12.92
C ASP A 9 -2.97 -1.28 12.21
N ARG A 10 -3.50 -2.27 12.92
CA ARG A 10 -3.90 -3.57 12.35
C ARG A 10 -5.05 -3.41 11.35
N LEU A 11 -6.04 -2.56 11.63
CA LEU A 11 -7.12 -2.26 10.70
C LEU A 11 -6.62 -1.50 9.47
N LYS A 12 -5.73 -0.52 9.64
CA LYS A 12 -5.08 0.18 8.52
C LYS A 12 -4.30 -0.78 7.62
N SER A 13 -3.56 -1.72 8.21
CA SER A 13 -2.86 -2.77 7.45
C SER A 13 -3.81 -3.68 6.64
N LYS A 14 -5.10 -3.75 7.01
CA LYS A 14 -6.16 -4.51 6.34
C LYS A 14 -6.95 -3.72 5.29
N SER A 15 -6.68 -2.43 5.10
CA SER A 15 -7.29 -1.68 4.00
C SER A 15 -6.96 -2.36 2.66
N VAL A 16 -7.92 -2.38 1.72
CA VAL A 16 -7.72 -2.93 0.38
C VAL A 16 -6.52 -2.25 -0.30
N LYS A 17 -6.41 -0.92 -0.18
CA LYS A 17 -5.27 -0.15 -0.68
C LYS A 17 -3.95 -0.65 -0.10
N ASN A 18 -3.85 -0.78 1.22
CA ASN A 18 -2.61 -1.23 1.87
C ASN A 18 -2.27 -2.68 1.53
N SER A 19 -3.27 -3.54 1.35
CA SER A 19 -3.06 -4.92 0.91
C SER A 19 -2.46 -4.97 -0.50
N ILE A 20 -2.96 -4.13 -1.42
CA ILE A 20 -2.42 -4.01 -2.77
C ILE A 20 -0.98 -3.48 -2.74
N ILE A 21 -0.72 -2.38 -2.01
CA ILE A 21 0.64 -1.80 -1.90
C ILE A 21 1.61 -2.80 -1.28
N ASN A 22 1.21 -3.54 -0.24
CA ASN A 22 2.04 -4.56 0.38
C ASN A 22 2.37 -5.74 -0.55
N ASN A 23 1.41 -6.14 -1.40
CA ASN A 23 1.65 -7.16 -2.41
C ASN A 23 2.63 -6.65 -3.47
N ILE A 24 2.44 -5.43 -3.98
CA ILE A 24 3.38 -4.78 -4.92
C ILE A 24 4.79 -4.70 -4.31
N ALA A 25 4.91 -4.28 -3.04
CA ALA A 25 6.20 -4.21 -2.36
C ALA A 25 6.90 -5.57 -2.30
N ARG A 26 6.15 -6.64 -1.97
CA ARG A 26 6.69 -8.00 -1.86
C ARG A 26 7.07 -8.58 -3.23
N ASP A 27 6.19 -8.47 -4.21
CA ASP A 27 6.32 -9.15 -5.49
C ASP A 27 7.43 -8.52 -6.34
N PHE A 28 7.66 -7.21 -6.19
CA PHE A 28 8.68 -6.47 -6.95
C PHE A 28 9.91 -6.08 -6.11
N ASN A 29 10.01 -6.56 -4.86
CA ASN A 29 11.08 -6.22 -3.92
C ASN A 29 11.29 -4.69 -3.79
N LEU A 30 10.19 -3.94 -3.68
CA LEU A 30 10.17 -2.49 -3.58
C LEU A 30 10.06 -2.06 -2.12
N THR A 31 10.64 -0.89 -1.81
CA THR A 31 10.35 -0.22 -0.54
C THR A 31 8.89 0.25 -0.52
N PRO A 32 8.25 0.35 0.66
CA PRO A 32 6.84 0.74 0.76
C PRO A 32 6.51 2.06 0.04
N ILE A 33 7.43 3.03 0.07
CA ILE A 33 7.26 4.32 -0.58
C ILE A 33 7.23 4.19 -2.11
N LEU A 34 8.05 3.31 -2.69
CA LEU A 34 8.06 3.04 -4.13
C LEU A 34 6.83 2.24 -4.55
N ALA A 35 6.40 1.27 -3.75
CA ALA A 35 5.19 0.51 -4.01
C ALA A 35 3.93 1.40 -3.99
N GLU A 36 3.87 2.38 -3.08
CA GLU A 36 2.77 3.36 -3.06
C GLU A 36 2.79 4.29 -4.27
N ALA A 37 3.97 4.77 -4.70
CA ALA A 37 4.10 5.56 -5.92
C ALA A 37 3.63 4.78 -7.16
N TYR A 38 4.02 3.50 -7.26
CA TYR A 38 3.61 2.63 -8.36
C TYR A 38 2.09 2.38 -8.36
N PHE A 39 1.50 2.13 -7.19
CA PHE A 39 0.05 2.03 -7.05
C PHE A 39 -0.67 3.29 -7.53
N ASN A 40 -0.17 4.48 -7.14
CA ASN A 40 -0.77 5.75 -7.56
C ASN A 40 -0.68 5.93 -9.08
N GLN A 41 0.47 5.64 -9.70
CA GLN A 41 0.66 5.72 -11.15
C GLN A 41 -0.35 4.84 -11.89
N ILE A 42 -0.54 3.59 -11.45
CA ILE A 42 -1.52 2.67 -12.04
C ILE A 42 -2.94 3.22 -11.87
N LYS A 43 -3.28 3.64 -10.65
CA LYS A 43 -4.61 4.18 -10.32
C LYS A 43 -4.92 5.42 -11.17
N ASP A 44 -3.97 6.33 -11.31
CA ASP A 44 -4.14 7.56 -12.10
C ASP A 44 -4.30 7.22 -13.59
N TYR A 45 -3.47 6.31 -14.14
CA TYR A 45 -3.61 5.83 -15.53
C TYR A 45 -5.02 5.30 -15.83
N PHE A 46 -5.55 4.43 -14.97
CA PHE A 46 -6.91 3.89 -15.15
C PHE A 46 -8.01 4.91 -14.86
N THR A 47 -7.78 5.91 -14.01
CA THR A 47 -8.79 6.95 -13.76
C THR A 47 -8.89 7.93 -14.93
N GLU A 48 -7.77 8.22 -15.59
CA GLU A 48 -7.70 9.19 -16.69
C GLU A 48 -8.14 8.63 -18.05
N HIS A 49 -8.09 7.31 -18.23
CA HIS A 49 -8.31 6.64 -19.52
C HIS A 49 -9.52 5.69 -19.54
N ILE A 50 -10.49 5.90 -18.64
CA ILE A 50 -11.81 5.22 -18.63
C ILE A 50 -12.91 6.19 -19.05
#